data_AF-A0A2D6LUP3-F1
#
_entry.id   AF-A0A2D6LUP3-F1
#
_cell.length_a   1.000
_cell.length_b   1.000
_cell.length_c   1.000
_cell.angle_alpha   90.00
_cell.angle_beta   90.00
_cell.angle_gamma   90.00
#
_symmetry.space_group_name_H-M   'P 1'
#
loop_
_entity.id
_entity.type
_entity.pdbx_description
1 polymer ?
#
loop_
_entity_poly.entity_id
_entity_poly.type
_entity_poly.pdbx_seq_one_letter_code
_entity_poly.pdbx_strand_id
1 'polypeptide(L)' 'MIKERKYIHNYESQYASCKKRLNSLKISKRNKELISKFENDCFLKDGIEIPTRLKYYDVLINVALKYVKKDFDKLTKEDY' A
#
# COMPACT_ATOMS: atom_id res chain seq x y z
N MET A 1 37.06 12.82 2.08
CA MET A 1 36.31 11.55 2.00
C MET A 1 34.92 11.79 2.58
N ILE A 2 33.92 11.98 1.73
CA ILE A 2 32.53 12.10 2.18
C ILE A 2 32.10 10.68 2.57
N LYS A 3 31.86 10.45 3.86
CA LYS A 3 31.28 9.20 4.36
C LYS A 3 29.93 9.05 3.67
N GLU A 4 29.84 8.17 2.67
CA GLU A 4 28.57 7.75 2.10
C GLU A 4 27.72 7.24 3.26
N ARG A 5 26.69 8.00 3.63
CA ARG A 5 25.64 7.51 4.50
C ARG A 5 24.99 6.37 3.72
N LYS A 6 25.40 5.13 4.01
CA LYS A 6 24.66 3.93 3.58
C LYS A 6 23.20 4.20 3.92
N TYR A 7 22.36 4.36 2.90
CA TYR A 7 20.92 4.35 3.07
C TYR A 7 20.57 2.95 3.59
N ILE A 8 20.40 2.82 4.91
CA ILE A 8 20.12 1.55 5.62
C ILE A 8 18.77 0.96 5.15
N HIS A 9 17.96 1.74 4.45
CA HIS A 9 16.66 1.34 3.96
C HIS A 9 16.62 1.37 2.43
N ASN A 10 16.67 0.19 1.79
CA ASN A 10 16.38 0.05 0.37
C ASN A 10 14.86 0.17 0.16
N TYR A 11 14.41 1.41 0.10
CA TYR A 11 13.01 1.77 0.00
C TYR A 11 12.41 1.41 -1.36
N GLU A 12 13.19 1.52 -2.43
CA GLU A 12 12.79 1.10 -3.76
C GLU A 12 12.51 -0.40 -3.83
N SER A 13 13.37 -1.23 -3.21
CA SER A 13 13.15 -2.68 -3.20
C SER A 13 11.93 -3.07 -2.39
N GLN A 14 11.69 -2.41 -1.25
CA GLN A 14 10.50 -2.64 -0.43
C GLN A 14 9.23 -2.27 -1.18
N TYR A 15 9.27 -1.15 -1.91
CA TYR A 15 8.16 -0.69 -2.72
C TYR A 15 7.86 -1.62 -3.90
N ALA A 16 8.91 -2.06 -4.62
CA ALA A 16 8.79 -3.02 -5.69
C ALA A 16 8.20 -4.35 -5.20
N SER A 17 8.62 -4.83 -4.02
CA SER A 17 8.06 -6.03 -3.39
C SER A 17 6.59 -5.86 -3.04
N CYS A 18 6.21 -4.70 -2.49
CA CYS A 18 4.80 -4.40 -2.19
C CYS A 18 3.93 -4.39 -3.44
N LYS A 19 4.39 -3.74 -4.52
CA LYS A 19 3.69 -3.73 -5.81
C LYS A 19 3.54 -5.14 -6.39
N LYS A 20 4.61 -5.93 -6.39
CA LYS A 20 4.58 -7.33 -6.83
C LYS A 20 3.55 -8.13 -6.04
N ARG A 21 3.53 -7.97 -4.71
CA ARG A 21 2.56 -8.64 -3.84
C ARG A 21 1.13 -8.23 -4.19
N LEU A 22 0.82 -6.94 -4.29
CA LEU A 22 -0.54 -6.48 -4.63
C LEU A 22 -1.01 -6.99 -5.99
N ASN A 23 -0.11 -7.03 -6.98
CA ASN A 23 -0.43 -7.53 -8.30
C ASN A 23 -0.77 -9.03 -8.29
N SER A 24 -0.14 -9.83 -7.42
CA SER A 24 -0.43 -11.27 -7.31
C SER A 24 -1.70 -11.61 -6.53
N LEU A 25 -2.28 -10.66 -5.79
CA LEU A 25 -3.49 -10.90 -4.99
C LEU A 25 -4.75 -11.09 -5.85
N LYS A 26 -5.65 -11.96 -5.38
CA LYS A 26 -6.98 -12.19 -5.93
C LYS A 26 -8.01 -11.16 -5.44
N ILE A 27 -7.65 -9.88 -5.51
CA ILE A 27 -8.59 -8.76 -5.28
C ILE A 27 -8.91 -8.09 -6.62
N SER A 28 -10.00 -7.32 -6.67
CA SER A 28 -10.41 -6.62 -7.89
C SER A 28 -9.32 -5.68 -8.40
N LYS A 29 -9.29 -5.46 -9.72
CA LYS A 29 -8.39 -4.47 -10.33
C LYS A 29 -8.59 -3.08 -9.70
N ARG A 30 -9.85 -2.73 -9.41
CA ARG A 30 -10.21 -1.45 -8.79
C ARG A 30 -9.60 -1.28 -7.41
N ASN A 31 -9.65 -2.29 -6.54
CA ASN A 31 -9.02 -2.22 -5.23
C ASN A 31 -7.50 -2.10 -5.33
N LYS A 32 -6.85 -2.77 -6.31
CA LYS A 32 -5.41 -2.61 -6.55
C LYS A 32 -5.06 -1.16 -6.93
N GLU A 33 -5.86 -0.55 -7.80
CA GLU A 33 -5.69 0.85 -8.19
C GLU A 33 -5.87 1.80 -7.01
N LEU A 34 -6.91 1.60 -6.20
CA LEU A 34 -7.17 2.42 -5.01
C LEU A 34 -6.05 2.32 -3.97
N ILE A 35 -5.56 1.11 -3.70
CA ILE A 35 -4.43 0.88 -2.78
C ILE A 35 -3.15 1.54 -3.30
N SER A 36 -2.87 1.41 -4.60
CA SER A 36 -1.69 2.02 -5.22
C SER A 36 -1.77 3.54 -5.21
N LYS A 37 -2.96 4.10 -5.47
CA LYS A 37 -3.20 5.55 -5.42
C LYS A 37 -3.04 6.08 -4.00
N PHE A 38 -3.59 5.40 -3.00
CA PHE A 38 -3.47 5.78 -1.60
C PHE A 38 -2.00 5.83 -1.15
N GLU A 39 -1.21 4.82 -1.49
CA GLU A 39 0.23 4.81 -1.13
C GLU A 39 0.99 5.97 -1.78
N ASN A 40 0.74 6.23 -3.07
CA ASN A 40 1.34 7.37 -3.77
C ASN A 40 0.95 8.70 -3.11
N ASP A 41 -0.32 8.85 -2.71
CA ASP A 41 -0.81 10.05 -2.03
C ASP A 41 -0.14 10.22 -0.65
N CYS A 42 0.00 9.15 0.14
CA CYS A 42 0.71 9.18 1.42
C CYS A 42 2.18 9.61 1.28
N PHE A 43 2.84 9.23 0.18
CA PHE A 43 4.22 9.65 -0.09
C PHE A 43 4.30 11.10 -0.56
N LEU A 44 3.50 11.46 -1.57
CA LEU A 44 3.63 12.74 -2.29
C LEU A 44 2.98 13.91 -1.56
N LYS A 45 1.87 13.69 -0.84
CA LYS A 45 1.07 14.76 -0.23
C LYS A 45 1.36 14.91 1.26
N ASP A 46 1.46 13.79 1.97
CA ASP A 46 1.52 13.80 3.43
C ASP A 46 2.93 13.59 3.98
N GLY A 47 3.90 13.25 3.11
CA GLY A 47 5.29 12.99 3.51
C GLY A 47 5.44 11.82 4.49
N ILE A 48 4.49 10.87 4.50
CA ILE A 48 4.44 9.79 5.48
C ILE A 48 5.64 8.86 5.30
N GLU A 49 6.35 8.56 6.38
CA GLU A 49 7.51 7.67 6.33
C GLU A 49 7.14 6.24 5.89
N ILE A 50 8.09 5.58 5.23
CA ILE A 50 7.89 4.28 4.59
C ILE A 50 7.42 3.18 5.55
N PRO A 51 7.94 3.05 6.78
CA PRO A 51 7.42 2.05 7.72
C PRO A 51 5.92 2.18 7.97
N THR A 52 5.42 3.41 8.05
CA THR A 52 3.99 3.69 8.24
C THR A 52 3.19 3.36 6.99
N ARG A 53 3.70 3.73 5.81
CA ARG A 53 3.04 3.39 4.54
C ARG A 53 2.94 1.88 4.32
N LEU A 54 3.98 1.13 4.67
CA LEU A 54 3.98 -0.34 4.60
C LEU A 54 2.90 -0.95 5.51
N LYS A 55 2.74 -0.42 6.74
CA LYS A 55 1.67 -0.85 7.64
C LYS A 55 0.28 -0.60 7.04
N TYR A 56 0.04 0.59 6.50
CA TYR A 56 -1.25 0.89 5.85
C TYR A 56 -1.50 -0.02 4.66
N TYR A 57 -0.47 -0.28 3.86
CA TYR A 57 -0.54 -1.17 2.71
C TYR A 57 -0.92 -2.61 3.12
N ASP A 58 -0.31 -3.13 4.19
CA ASP A 58 -0.66 -4.43 4.77
C ASP A 58 -2.11 -4.47 5.28
N VAL A 59 -2.55 -3.41 5.96
CA VAL A 59 -3.93 -3.32 6.47
C VAL A 59 -4.92 -3.31 5.32
N LEU A 60 -4.73 -2.46 4.32
CA LEU A 60 -5.63 -2.35 3.17
C LEU A 60 -5.73 -3.67 2.40
N ILE A 61 -4.61 -4.37 2.21
CA ILE A 61 -4.61 -5.70 1.60
C ILE A 61 -5.45 -6.69 2.42
N ASN A 62 -5.28 -6.72 3.75
CA ASN A 62 -6.05 -7.61 4.60
C ASN A 62 -7.54 -7.28 4.58
N VAL A 63 -7.90 -5.99 4.60
CA VAL A 63 -9.29 -5.52 4.48
C VAL A 63 -9.90 -5.99 3.16
N ALA A 64 -9.22 -5.78 2.03
CA ALA A 64 -9.69 -6.21 0.72
C ALA A 64 -9.79 -7.74 0.56
N LEU A 65 -8.96 -8.52 1.25
CA LEU A 65 -8.95 -9.99 1.11
C LEU A 65 -9.90 -10.70 2.05
N LYS A 66 -9.97 -10.25 3.31
CA LYS A 66 -10.57 -11.02 4.40
C LYS A 66 -11.90 -10.46 4.86
N TYR A 67 -12.06 -9.13 4.79
CA TYR A 67 -13.17 -8.45 5.44
C TYR A 67 -14.19 -7.93 4.45
N VAL A 68 -13.77 -7.58 3.23
CA VAL A 68 -14.63 -6.90 2.27
C VAL A 68 -14.71 -7.69 0.96
N LYS A 69 -15.93 -8.06 0.55
CA LYS A 69 -16.19 -8.71 -0.76
C LYS A 69 -16.48 -7.72 -1.90
N LYS A 70 -16.46 -6.42 -1.61
CA LYS A 70 -16.74 -5.31 -2.52
C LYS A 70 -15.50 -4.44 -2.78
N ASP A 71 -15.60 -3.57 -3.78
CA ASP A 71 -14.61 -2.52 -3.98
C ASP A 71 -14.70 -1.48 -2.86
N PHE A 72 -13.58 -0.90 -2.44
CA PHE A 72 -13.56 0.07 -1.36
C PHE A 72 -14.43 1.30 -1.61
N ASP A 73 -14.53 1.73 -2.87
CA ASP A 73 -15.37 2.86 -3.28
C ASP A 73 -16.87 2.52 -3.36
N LYS A 74 -17.24 1.25 -3.12
CA LYS A 74 -18.61 0.76 -3.06
C LYS A 74 -19.01 0.28 -1.68
N LEU A 75 -18.14 0.46 -0.68
CA LEU A 75 -18.44 0.12 0.71
C LEU A 75 -19.50 1.07 1.26
N THR A 76 -20.49 0.49 1.93
CA THR A 76 -21.59 1.21 2.57
C THR A 76 -21.65 0.89 4.06
N LYS A 77 -22.52 1.59 4.81
CA LYS A 77 -22.68 1.38 6.26
C LYS A 77 -23.08 -0.01 6.70
N GLU A 78 -23.58 -0.80 5.77
CA GLU A 78 -24.08 -2.15 6.01
C GLU A 78 -23.01 -3.22 5.78
N ASP A 79 -21.83 -2.83 5.25
CA ASP A 79 -20.72 -3.74 4.96
C ASP A 79 -19.73 -3.90 6.12
N TYR A 80 -19.99 -3.25 7.27
CA TYR A 80 -19.17 -3.27 8.49
C TYR A 80 -19.97 -3.45 9.76
#